data_AF-A0A1G1X412-F1
#
_entry.id   AF-A0A1G1X412-F1
#
_cell.length_a   1.000
_cell.length_b   1.000
_cell.length_c   1.000
_cell.angle_alpha   90.00
_cell.angle_beta   90.00
_cell.angle_gamma   90.00
#
_symmetry.space_group_name_H-M   'P 1'
#
loop_
_entity.id
_entity.type
_entity.pdbx_description
1 polymer ?
#
loop_
_entity_poly.entity_id
_entity_poly.type
_entity_poly.pdbx_seq_one_letter_code
_entity_poly.pdbx_strand_id
1 'polypeptide(L)'
;MNKTNKGFTLIELLVVIAIIGILASLVLVALGNARNKASDARVKSNISQLRTLAEQIYDNAGSSYATVADCFGTATPLTGPCEGSHTSVDALQTDLTAANGVADPGLAAVDSATGYCVSAQLKSDTASYFCADSTGVAKVTAAACTLVTCP
;
A
#
# COMPACT_ATOMS: atom_id res chain seq x y z
N MET A 1 54.18 11.83 -36.62
CA MET A 1 52.75 11.68 -36.94
C MET A 1 51.96 12.49 -35.91
N ASN A 2 51.68 13.77 -36.18
CA ASN A 2 51.04 14.66 -35.21
C ASN A 2 49.53 14.46 -35.26
N LYS A 3 48.98 13.82 -34.22
CA LYS A 3 47.53 13.71 -34.01
C LYS A 3 47.01 15.11 -33.66
N THR A 4 46.17 15.67 -34.53
CA THR A 4 45.41 16.88 -34.24
C THR A 4 44.34 16.55 -33.21
N ASN A 5 44.52 17.04 -31.98
CA ASN A 5 43.50 16.95 -30.95
C ASN A 5 42.35 17.88 -31.33
N LYS A 6 41.21 17.32 -31.74
CA LYS A 6 39.98 18.08 -31.95
C LYS A 6 39.39 18.43 -30.58
N GLY A 7 39.32 19.72 -30.27
CA GLY A 7 38.62 20.23 -29.09
C GLY A 7 37.12 20.36 -29.36
N PHE A 8 36.29 20.14 -28.34
CA PHE A 8 34.86 20.45 -28.38
C PHE A 8 34.65 21.97 -28.38
N THR A 9 33.66 22.42 -29.13
CA THR A 9 33.23 23.83 -29.09
C THR A 9 32.33 24.07 -27.88
N LEU A 10 32.36 25.28 -27.33
CA LEU A 10 31.48 25.67 -26.21
C LEU A 10 29.99 25.54 -26.57
N ILE A 11 29.63 25.77 -27.83
CA ILE A 11 28.24 25.65 -28.29
C ILE A 11 27.77 24.20 -28.36
N GLU A 12 28.65 23.25 -28.71
CA GLU A 12 28.33 21.82 -28.69
C GLU A 12 28.04 21.35 -27.27
N LEU A 13 28.83 21.79 -26.28
CA LEU A 13 28.56 21.45 -24.88
C LEU A 13 27.27 22.09 -24.34
N LEU A 14 26.97 23.33 -24.75
CA LEU A 14 25.76 24.04 -24.34
C LEU A 14 24.48 23.35 -24.83
N VAL A 15 24.46 22.90 -26.09
CA VAL A 15 23.31 22.16 -26.65
C VAL A 15 23.09 20.84 -25.93
N VAL A 16 24.17 20.13 -25.57
CA VAL A 16 24.06 18.83 -24.90
C VAL A 16 23.42 18.97 -23.51
N ILE A 17 23.88 19.93 -22.69
CA ILE A 17 23.28 20.13 -21.37
C ILE A 17 21.83 20.62 -21.46
N ALA A 18 21.48 21.38 -22.51
CA ALA A 18 20.11 21.81 -22.75
C ALA A 18 19.20 20.60 -23.06
N ILE A 19 19.64 19.67 -23.91
CA ILE A 19 18.88 18.45 -24.23
C ILE A 19 18.76 17.55 -22.99
N ILE A 20 19.84 17.36 -22.23
CA ILE A 20 19.82 16.56 -20.99
C ILE A 20 18.83 17.18 -19.98
N GLY A 21 18.82 18.52 -19.84
CA GLY A 21 17.89 19.22 -18.96
C GLY A 21 16.42 18.98 -19.31
N ILE A 22 16.08 19.04 -20.60
CA ILE A 22 14.72 18.76 -21.09
C ILE A 22 14.33 17.31 -20.77
N LEU A 23 15.18 16.35 -21.11
CA LEU A 23 14.91 14.92 -20.87
C LEU A 23 14.80 14.60 -19.37
N ALA A 24 15.67 15.18 -18.55
CA ALA A 24 15.65 14.99 -17.10
C ALA A 24 14.35 15.50 -16.47
N SER A 25 13.82 16.64 -16.93
CA SER A 25 12.55 17.19 -16.41
C SER A 25 11.35 16.26 -16.63
N LEU A 26 11.27 15.62 -17.80
CA LEU A 26 10.19 14.67 -18.12
C LEU A 26 10.28 13.38 -17.29
N VAL A 27 11.50 12.89 -17.07
CA VAL A 27 11.75 11.69 -16.25
C VAL A 27 11.33 11.92 -14.79
N LEU A 28 11.60 13.09 -14.23
CA LEU A 28 11.25 13.40 -12.84
C LEU A 28 9.72 13.35 -12.59
N VAL A 29 8.92 13.91 -13.51
CA VAL A 29 7.45 13.86 -13.41
C VAL A 29 6.94 12.43 -13.53
N ALA A 30 7.46 11.66 -14.49
CA ALA A 30 7.06 10.27 -14.67
C ALA A 30 7.41 9.39 -13.45
N LEU A 31 8.57 9.63 -12.82
CA LEU A 31 9.03 8.88 -11.66
C LEU A 31 8.14 9.11 -10.43
N GLY A 32 7.66 10.33 -10.20
CA GLY A 32 6.72 10.64 -9.12
C GLY A 32 5.43 9.81 -9.23
N ASN A 33 4.84 9.78 -10.42
CA ASN A 33 3.62 9.00 -10.69
C ASN A 33 3.86 7.49 -10.57
N ALA A 34 4.99 7.00 -11.06
CA ALA A 34 5.36 5.59 -10.95
C ALA A 34 5.54 5.15 -9.50
N ARG A 35 6.12 6.01 -8.65
CA ARG A 35 6.31 5.74 -7.22
C ARG A 35 4.98 5.64 -6.47
N ASN A 36 4.04 6.54 -6.77
CA ASN A 36 2.70 6.48 -6.15
C ASN A 36 1.95 5.20 -6.55
N LYS A 37 2.01 4.80 -7.83
CA LYS A 37 1.41 3.54 -8.30
C LYS A 37 2.07 2.31 -7.66
N ALA A 38 3.37 2.36 -7.41
CA ALA A 38 4.08 1.30 -6.70
C ALA A 38 3.63 1.19 -5.23
N SER A 39 3.40 2.33 -4.55
CA SER A 39 2.79 2.33 -3.22
C SER A 39 1.38 1.71 -3.23
N ASP A 40 0.53 2.06 -4.20
CA ASP A 40 -0.80 1.46 -4.31
C ASP A 40 -0.76 -0.05 -4.52
N ALA A 41 0.21 -0.55 -5.30
CA ALA A 41 0.41 -1.99 -5.48
C ALA A 41 0.79 -2.69 -4.17
N ARG A 42 1.62 -2.03 -3.33
CA ARG A 42 1.95 -2.52 -1.98
C ARG A 42 0.72 -2.55 -1.09
N VAL A 43 -0.08 -1.49 -1.06
CA VAL A 43 -1.34 -1.43 -0.31
C VAL A 43 -2.25 -2.61 -0.68
N LYS A 44 -2.45 -2.85 -1.97
CA LYS A 44 -3.25 -3.99 -2.47
C LYS A 44 -2.69 -5.34 -2.02
N SER A 45 -1.37 -5.51 -2.08
CA SER A 45 -0.69 -6.73 -1.61
C SER A 45 -0.85 -6.93 -0.10
N ASN A 46 -0.78 -5.85 0.68
CA ASN A 46 -0.93 -5.93 2.14
C ASN A 46 -2.36 -6.27 2.53
N ILE A 47 -3.36 -5.66 1.89
CA ILE A 47 -4.78 -6.02 2.07
C ILE A 47 -5.03 -7.49 1.70
N SER A 48 -4.39 -8.00 0.64
CA SER A 48 -4.49 -9.42 0.30
C SER A 48 -3.88 -10.34 1.35
N GLN A 49 -2.80 -9.93 2.02
CA GLN A 49 -2.19 -10.69 3.11
C GLN A 49 -3.06 -10.63 4.38
N LEU A 50 -3.66 -9.47 4.67
CA LEU A 50 -4.61 -9.32 5.77
C LEU A 50 -5.86 -10.20 5.57
N ARG A 51 -6.30 -10.38 4.32
CA ARG A 51 -7.37 -11.34 4.01
C ARG A 51 -7.00 -12.76 4.46
N THR A 52 -5.81 -13.25 4.13
CA THR A 52 -5.34 -14.57 4.57
C THR A 52 -5.25 -14.67 6.09
N LEU A 53 -4.79 -13.60 6.75
CA LEU A 53 -4.74 -13.53 8.21
C LEU A 53 -6.13 -13.54 8.85
N ALA A 54 -7.13 -12.91 8.22
CA ALA A 54 -8.51 -12.95 8.69
C ALA A 54 -9.08 -14.38 8.65
N GLU A 55 -8.73 -15.19 7.65
CA GLU A 55 -9.12 -16.60 7.61
C GLU A 55 -8.40 -17.42 8.69
N GLN A 56 -7.12 -17.14 8.95
CA GLN A 56 -6.41 -17.78 10.06
C GLN A 56 -7.04 -17.45 11.42
N ILE A 57 -7.45 -16.19 11.61
CA ILE A 57 -8.16 -15.74 12.81
C ILE A 57 -9.50 -16.47 12.91
N TYR A 58 -10.23 -16.64 11.82
CA TYR A 58 -11.49 -17.37 11.79
C TYR A 58 -11.34 -18.81 12.29
N ASP A 59 -10.31 -19.51 11.83
CA ASP A 59 -10.01 -20.88 12.27
C ASP A 59 -9.63 -20.92 13.76
N ASN A 60 -8.79 -19.99 14.21
CA ASN A 60 -8.37 -19.90 15.61
C ASN A 60 -9.49 -19.45 16.56
N ALA A 61 -10.46 -18.67 16.07
CA ALA A 61 -11.60 -18.15 16.82
C ALA A 61 -12.77 -19.14 16.93
N GLY A 62 -12.64 -20.34 16.37
CA GLY A 62 -13.75 -21.31 16.35
C GLY A 62 -14.82 -20.95 15.34
N SER A 63 -14.42 -20.58 14.12
CA SER A 63 -15.29 -20.26 12.99
C SER A 63 -16.07 -18.94 13.15
N SER A 64 -15.37 -17.88 13.56
CA SER A 64 -15.96 -16.54 13.72
C SER A 64 -14.98 -15.45 13.31
N TYR A 65 -15.46 -14.41 12.63
CA TYR A 65 -14.64 -13.23 12.28
C TYR A 65 -14.68 -12.13 13.35
N ALA A 66 -15.37 -12.31 14.48
CA ALA A 66 -15.70 -11.25 15.43
C ALA A 66 -14.51 -10.58 16.16
N THR A 67 -13.28 -11.05 15.92
CA THR A 67 -12.06 -10.49 16.49
C THR A 67 -11.10 -9.97 15.43
N VAL A 68 -11.47 -10.01 14.14
CA VAL A 68 -10.57 -9.61 13.04
C VAL A 68 -10.18 -8.15 13.16
N ALA A 69 -11.11 -7.26 13.49
CA ALA A 69 -10.80 -5.84 13.65
C ALA A 69 -9.87 -5.60 14.84
N ASP A 70 -10.08 -6.30 15.96
CA ASP A 70 -9.23 -6.23 17.15
C ASP A 70 -7.81 -6.74 16.85
N CYS A 71 -7.70 -7.87 16.14
CA CYS A 71 -6.41 -8.43 15.71
C CYS A 71 -5.63 -7.49 14.80
N PHE A 72 -6.31 -6.61 14.05
CA PHE A 72 -5.70 -5.62 13.15
C PHE A 72 -5.45 -4.25 13.80
N GLY A 73 -6.09 -3.98 14.94
CA GLY A 73 -6.16 -2.65 15.53
C GLY A 73 -5.21 -2.36 16.70
N THR A 74 -4.68 -3.36 17.42
CA THR A 74 -3.91 -3.08 18.64
C THR A 74 -2.65 -3.92 18.86
N ALA A 75 -1.60 -3.25 19.33
CA ALA A 75 -0.28 -3.78 19.68
C ALA A 75 -0.21 -4.33 21.12
N THR A 76 -1.14 -5.19 21.52
CA THR A 76 -1.11 -5.87 22.83
C THR A 76 -0.98 -7.38 22.64
N PRO A 77 -0.35 -8.11 23.59
CA PRO A 77 0.07 -9.48 23.34
C PRO A 77 -1.16 -10.38 23.16
N LEU A 78 -1.29 -10.89 21.93
CA LEU A 78 -2.40 -11.70 21.47
C LEU A 78 -2.26 -13.13 21.99
N THR A 79 -2.87 -13.37 23.14
CA THR A 79 -3.34 -14.71 23.50
C THR A 79 -4.72 -14.92 22.86
N GLY A 80 -5.00 -16.12 22.34
CA GLY A 80 -6.29 -16.42 21.71
C GLY A 80 -6.28 -16.29 20.18
N PRO A 81 -7.38 -15.86 19.53
CA PRO A 81 -7.58 -16.05 18.09
C PRO A 81 -6.54 -15.40 17.16
N CYS A 82 -5.85 -14.36 17.63
CA CYS A 82 -4.86 -13.65 16.86
C CYS A 82 -3.41 -14.15 17.11
N GLU A 83 -3.24 -15.21 17.90
CA GLU A 83 -1.93 -15.79 18.23
C GLU A 83 -1.20 -16.23 16.95
N GLY A 84 0.07 -15.82 16.81
CA GLY A 84 0.90 -16.08 15.63
C GLY A 84 0.64 -15.14 14.43
N SER A 85 -0.47 -14.41 14.39
CA SER A 85 -0.77 -13.42 13.34
C SER A 85 -0.22 -12.02 13.67
N HIS A 86 -0.02 -11.68 14.94
CA HIS A 86 0.31 -10.32 15.41
C HIS A 86 1.53 -9.68 14.75
N THR A 87 2.66 -10.39 14.72
CA THR A 87 3.92 -9.86 14.14
C THR A 87 3.79 -9.59 12.64
N SER A 88 2.97 -10.39 11.96
CA SER A 88 2.67 -10.22 10.53
C SER A 88 1.75 -9.02 10.31
N VAL A 89 0.72 -8.85 11.15
CA VAL A 89 -0.19 -7.70 11.11
C VAL A 89 0.58 -6.40 11.37
N ASP A 90 1.40 -6.32 12.42
CA ASP A 90 2.19 -5.12 12.75
C ASP A 90 3.13 -4.73 11.61
N ALA A 91 3.76 -5.71 10.95
CA ALA A 91 4.62 -5.48 9.80
C ALA A 91 3.83 -4.93 8.60
N LEU A 92 2.65 -5.50 8.32
CA LEU A 92 1.78 -5.03 7.24
C LEU A 92 1.22 -3.64 7.52
N GLN A 93 0.88 -3.35 8.78
CA GLN A 93 0.39 -2.04 9.20
C GLN A 93 1.48 -0.98 9.12
N THR A 94 2.72 -1.35 9.48
CA THR A 94 3.89 -0.48 9.32
C THR A 94 4.17 -0.21 7.84
N ASP A 95 4.09 -1.22 6.97
CA ASP A 95 4.28 -1.03 5.54
C ASP A 95 3.14 -0.22 4.89
N LEU A 96 1.89 -0.38 5.34
CA LEU A 96 0.76 0.46 4.94
C LEU A 96 0.97 1.92 5.31
N THR A 97 1.40 2.17 6.55
CA THR A 97 1.74 3.53 7.02
C THR A 97 2.87 4.13 6.19
N ALA A 98 3.91 3.34 5.90
CA ALA A 98 5.03 3.76 5.07
C ALA A 98 4.63 4.02 3.60
N ALA A 99 3.74 3.21 3.04
CA ALA A 99 3.24 3.34 1.67
C ALA A 99 2.35 4.57 1.49
N ASN A 100 1.49 4.85 2.48
CA ASN A 100 0.54 5.95 2.46
C ASN A 100 1.16 7.28 2.92
N GLY A 101 2.25 7.25 3.69
CA GLY A 101 2.96 8.46 4.15
C GLY A 101 2.10 9.40 4.99
N VAL A 102 1.06 8.85 5.63
CA VAL A 102 0.21 9.50 6.63
C VAL A 102 0.47 8.84 7.98
N ALA A 103 0.32 9.60 9.07
CA ALA A 103 0.63 9.14 10.43
C ALA A 103 -0.38 8.11 10.97
N ASP A 104 -1.54 8.00 10.33
CA ASP A 104 -2.53 6.94 10.57
C ASP A 104 -2.42 5.95 9.40
N PRO A 105 -2.27 4.63 9.63
CA PRO A 105 -2.16 3.61 8.59
C PRO A 105 -3.26 3.67 7.52
N GLY A 106 -4.36 4.37 7.81
CA GLY A 106 -5.51 4.48 6.92
C GLY A 106 -6.21 3.13 6.75
N LEU A 107 -5.87 2.16 7.60
CA LEU A 107 -6.46 0.84 7.66
C LEU A 107 -7.73 0.92 8.50
N ALA A 108 -8.87 0.76 7.86
CA ALA A 108 -10.14 0.51 8.54
C ALA A 108 -10.46 -0.98 8.45
N ALA A 109 -10.79 -1.58 9.58
CA ALA A 109 -11.28 -2.95 9.67
C ALA A 109 -12.63 -2.94 10.42
N VAL A 110 -13.61 -3.65 9.88
CA VAL A 110 -14.93 -3.84 10.48
C VAL A 110 -15.24 -5.33 10.43
N ASP A 111 -15.75 -5.88 11.52
CA ASP A 111 -16.03 -7.29 11.65
C ASP A 111 -17.38 -7.57 12.33
N SER A 112 -17.77 -8.84 12.23
CA SER A 112 -18.90 -9.46 12.90
C SER A 112 -18.60 -10.95 13.04
N ALA A 113 -19.47 -11.71 13.70
CA ALA A 113 -19.32 -13.17 13.73
C ALA A 113 -19.29 -13.82 12.33
N THR A 114 -20.00 -13.24 11.35
CA THR A 114 -20.23 -13.86 10.04
C THR A 114 -19.47 -13.21 8.88
N GLY A 115 -18.69 -12.17 9.12
CA GLY A 115 -17.95 -11.51 8.05
C GLY A 115 -17.09 -10.35 8.53
N TYR A 116 -16.19 -9.92 7.65
CA TYR A 116 -15.28 -8.79 7.84
C TYR A 116 -15.12 -7.98 6.56
N CYS A 117 -14.68 -6.73 6.71
CA CYS A 117 -14.20 -5.85 5.67
C CYS A 117 -12.94 -5.15 6.16
N VAL A 118 -11.91 -5.11 5.32
CA VAL A 118 -10.68 -4.38 5.57
C VAL A 118 -10.41 -3.44 4.39
N SER A 119 -10.02 -2.21 4.67
CA SER A 119 -9.74 -1.21 3.63
C SER A 119 -8.57 -0.32 3.98
N ALA A 120 -7.79 0.08 2.99
CA ALA A 120 -6.71 1.04 3.14
C ALA A 120 -6.76 2.11 2.05
N GLN A 121 -6.43 3.35 2.41
CA GLN A 121 -6.35 4.46 1.48
C GLN A 121 -5.26 4.23 0.42
N LEU A 122 -5.47 4.72 -0.80
CA LEU A 122 -4.46 4.71 -1.87
C LEU A 122 -3.59 5.98 -1.82
N LYS A 123 -2.32 5.84 -2.22
CA LYS A 123 -1.36 6.95 -2.25
C LYS A 123 -1.55 7.83 -3.48
N SER A 124 -1.94 7.24 -4.62
CA SER A 124 -2.16 8.00 -5.85
C SER A 124 -3.39 8.89 -5.82
N ASP A 125 -4.41 8.50 -5.05
CA ASP A 125 -5.66 9.23 -4.85
C ASP A 125 -6.14 9.06 -3.41
N THR A 126 -6.00 10.11 -2.61
CA THR A 126 -6.41 10.13 -1.20
C THR A 126 -7.93 10.11 -1.02
N ALA A 127 -8.73 10.25 -2.08
CA ALA A 127 -10.18 10.03 -2.00
C ALA A 127 -10.57 8.56 -2.20
N SER A 128 -9.62 7.71 -2.62
CA SER A 128 -9.86 6.32 -2.96
C SER A 128 -9.27 5.37 -1.92
N TYR A 129 -10.00 4.28 -1.66
CA TYR A 129 -9.63 3.19 -0.76
C TYR A 129 -9.65 1.87 -1.53
N PHE A 130 -8.70 0.99 -1.24
CA PHE A 130 -8.79 -0.41 -1.65
C PHE A 130 -9.35 -1.23 -0.50
N CYS A 131 -10.47 -1.91 -0.74
CA CYS A 131 -11.12 -2.75 0.26
C CYS A 131 -11.07 -4.21 -0.16
N ALA A 132 -11.12 -5.11 0.82
CA ALA A 132 -11.40 -6.53 0.66
C ALA A 132 -12.36 -7.00 1.76
N ASP A 133 -13.24 -7.94 1.44
CA ASP A 133 -14.22 -8.48 2.39
C ASP A 133 -14.30 -10.02 2.39
N SER A 134 -15.01 -10.54 3.39
CA SER A 134 -15.29 -11.97 3.59
C SER A 134 -16.07 -12.64 2.45
N THR A 135 -16.74 -11.88 1.58
CA THR A 135 -17.43 -12.44 0.40
C THR A 135 -16.46 -12.68 -0.77
N GLY A 136 -15.21 -12.24 -0.62
CA GLY A 136 -14.16 -12.37 -1.59
C GLY A 136 -14.05 -11.21 -2.57
N VAL A 137 -14.82 -10.14 -2.37
CA VAL A 137 -14.70 -8.90 -3.14
C VAL A 137 -13.40 -8.21 -2.78
N ALA A 138 -12.70 -7.68 -3.79
CA ALA A 138 -11.58 -6.77 -3.61
C ALA A 138 -11.62 -5.68 -4.69
N LYS A 139 -11.85 -4.42 -4.31
CA LYS A 139 -12.07 -3.32 -5.26
C LYS A 139 -11.64 -1.96 -4.71
N VAL A 140 -11.50 -1.00 -5.62
CA VAL A 140 -11.32 0.41 -5.25
C VAL A 140 -12.68 1.03 -4.99
N THR A 141 -12.78 1.82 -3.93
CA THR A 141 -14.00 2.44 -3.42
C THR A 141 -13.72 3.89 -3.01
N ALA A 142 -14.76 4.70 -2.89
CA ALA A 142 -14.64 6.11 -2.50
C ALA A 142 -14.70 6.32 -0.97
N ALA A 143 -14.82 5.26 -0.18
CA ALA A 143 -14.96 5.31 1.27
C ALA A 143 -14.32 4.08 1.91
N ALA A 144 -13.85 4.22 3.14
CA ALA A 144 -13.37 3.11 3.96
C ALA A 144 -14.52 2.16 4.35
N CYS A 145 -14.18 0.94 4.76
CA CYS A 145 -15.14 -0.02 5.32
C CYS A 145 -15.84 0.57 6.55
N THR A 146 -17.17 0.62 6.51
CA THR A 146 -18.03 0.91 7.68
C THR A 146 -18.97 -0.26 8.03
N LEU A 147 -19.01 -1.26 7.16
CA LEU A 147 -19.79 -2.49 7.27
C LEU A 147 -18.87 -3.67 6.90
N VAL A 148 -19.34 -4.90 7.13
CA VAL A 148 -18.61 -6.13 6.80
C VAL A 148 -18.54 -6.46 5.30
N THR A 149 -18.99 -5.54 4.45
CA THR A 149 -18.92 -5.64 2.98
C THR A 149 -18.30 -4.38 2.42
N CYS A 150 -17.49 -4.54 1.38
CA CYS A 150 -16.95 -3.43 0.61
C CYS A 150 -18.06 -2.51 0.09
N PRO A 151 -17.99 -1.18 0.33
CA PRO A 151 -18.98 -0.22 -0.17
C PRO A 151 -19.04 -0.18 -1.70
#